data_AF-A0A453RN05-F1
#
_entry.id   AF-A0A453RN05-F1
#
_cell.length_a   1.000
_cell.length_b   1.000
_cell.length_c   1.000
_cell.angle_alpha   90.00
_cell.angle_beta   90.00
_cell.angle_gamma   90.00
#
_symmetry.space_group_name_H-M   'P 1'
#
loop_
_entity.id
_entity.type
_entity.pdbx_description
1 polymer ?
#
loop_
_entity_poly.entity_id
_entity_poly.type
_entity_poly.pdbx_seq_one_letter_code
_entity_poly.pdbx_strand_id
1 'polypeptide(L)'
;RIKGIVNSKPLSILCRSLRDIDTYTTGFPLGTNQGQANIFRAVKRILPGPYTFILPATKELPKQCIKHGSSTRYAKRRQVGVRMPDDPICQAILQNLEEPLICTSVKYLAEDEWILDPVTIADI
;
A
#
# COMPACT_ATOMS: atom_id res chain seq x y z
N ARG A 1 -19.05 3.93 -4.33
CA ARG A 1 -17.69 3.40 -4.05
C ARG A 1 -16.96 3.29 -5.38
N ILE A 2 -15.84 3.98 -5.58
CA ILE A 2 -15.13 4.06 -6.88
C ILE A 2 -14.75 2.68 -7.43
N LYS A 3 -14.21 1.78 -6.59
CA LYS A 3 -13.66 0.49 -7.04
C LYS A 3 -14.50 -0.76 -6.78
N GLY A 4 -15.66 -0.63 -6.13
CA GLY A 4 -16.47 -1.82 -5.76
C GLY A 4 -15.68 -2.94 -5.05
N ILE A 5 -14.65 -2.60 -4.27
CA ILE A 5 -13.63 -3.57 -3.80
C ILE A 5 -14.29 -4.72 -3.03
N VAL A 6 -14.04 -5.96 -3.46
CA VAL A 6 -14.40 -7.16 -2.71
C VAL A 6 -13.75 -7.10 -1.33
N ASN A 7 -14.57 -7.24 -0.31
CA ASN A 7 -14.24 -7.04 1.09
C ASN A 7 -12.91 -7.71 1.54
N SER A 8 -12.59 -8.89 1.01
CA SER A 8 -11.38 -9.65 1.35
C SER A 8 -10.05 -9.11 0.79
N LYS A 9 -10.06 -8.33 -0.31
CA LYS A 9 -8.81 -7.87 -0.93
C LYS A 9 -8.10 -6.84 -0.04
N PRO A 10 -6.77 -6.94 0.16
CA PRO A 10 -6.02 -5.94 0.92
C PRO A 10 -6.07 -4.58 0.22
N LEU A 11 -6.15 -3.51 1.01
CA LEU A 11 -5.86 -2.17 0.51
C LEU A 11 -4.36 -1.97 0.41
N SER A 12 -3.93 -0.94 -0.32
CA SER A 12 -2.54 -0.52 -0.35
C SER A 12 -2.38 0.86 0.27
N ILE A 13 -1.24 1.09 0.91
CA ILE A 13 -0.82 2.38 1.44
C ILE A 13 0.46 2.85 0.73
N LEU A 14 0.61 4.16 0.64
CA LEU A 14 1.85 4.82 0.25
C LEU A 14 2.67 5.15 1.49
N CYS A 15 3.95 4.80 1.44
CA CYS A 15 4.92 5.09 2.48
C CYS A 15 5.99 6.03 1.92
N ARG A 16 6.44 7.00 2.73
CA ARG A 16 7.53 7.94 2.39
C ARG A 16 8.92 7.34 2.60
N SER A 17 9.04 6.31 3.43
CA SER A 17 10.33 5.76 3.83
C SER A 17 10.22 4.31 4.28
N LEU A 18 11.35 3.61 4.37
CA LEU A 18 11.42 2.28 5.00
C LEU A 18 10.94 2.31 6.47
N ARG A 19 11.12 3.43 7.18
CA ARG A 19 10.64 3.57 8.57
C ARG A 19 9.12 3.51 8.64
N ASP A 20 8.43 4.14 7.69
CA ASP A 20 6.97 4.08 7.62
C ASP A 20 6.49 2.65 7.36
N ILE A 21 7.21 1.91 6.50
CA ILE A 21 6.93 0.50 6.24
C ILE A 21 7.04 -0.32 7.53
N ASP A 22 8.12 -0.16 8.29
CA ASP A 22 8.33 -0.87 9.56
C ASP A 22 7.37 -0.40 10.68
N THR A 23 6.84 0.82 10.57
CA THR A 23 5.84 1.35 11.51
C THR A 23 4.48 0.68 11.29
N TYR A 24 4.01 0.67 10.04
CA TYR A 24 2.66 0.20 9.69
C TYR A 24 2.57 -1.30 9.38
N THR A 25 3.71 -1.97 9.19
CA THR A 25 3.79 -3.39 8.87
C THR A 25 4.87 -4.09 9.68
N THR A 26 4.93 -5.41 9.61
CA THR A 26 6.01 -6.17 10.26
C THR A 26 7.37 -6.04 9.58
N GLY A 27 7.49 -5.20 8.54
CA GLY A 27 8.72 -4.97 7.80
C GLY A 27 9.12 -6.12 6.89
N PHE A 28 10.29 -5.99 6.27
CA PHE A 28 10.88 -7.03 5.43
C PHE A 28 11.80 -7.93 6.27
N PRO A 29 11.73 -9.27 6.11
CA PRO A 29 12.59 -10.19 6.85
C PRO A 29 14.08 -9.91 6.65
N LEU A 30 14.81 -9.84 7.77
CA LEU A 30 16.27 -9.90 7.80
C LEU A 30 16.66 -11.39 7.77
N GLY A 31 17.62 -11.78 6.94
CA GLY A 31 18.13 -13.16 6.97
C GLY A 31 18.81 -13.39 8.32
N THR A 32 18.24 -14.25 9.18
CA THR A 32 18.69 -14.41 10.57
C THR A 32 19.72 -15.53 10.74
N ASN A 33 19.79 -16.47 9.79
CA ASN A 33 20.63 -17.67 9.86
C ASN A 33 21.37 -17.92 8.53
N GLN A 34 22.45 -18.71 8.57
CA GLN A 34 23.15 -19.18 7.37
C GLN A 34 22.18 -19.88 6.41
N GLY A 35 22.13 -19.42 5.16
CA GLY A 35 21.28 -19.98 4.10
C GLY A 35 19.93 -19.28 3.88
N GLN A 36 19.52 -18.33 4.72
CA GLN A 36 18.30 -17.54 4.47
C GLN A 36 18.58 -16.26 3.67
N ALA A 37 17.79 -16.03 2.62
CA ALA A 37 17.90 -14.84 1.79
C ALA A 37 17.54 -13.57 2.59
N ASN A 38 18.41 -12.55 2.52
CA ASN A 38 18.15 -11.26 3.13
C ASN A 38 17.23 -10.42 2.23
N ILE A 39 15.92 -10.58 2.43
CA ILE A 39 14.88 -9.91 1.63
C ILE A 39 14.98 -8.40 1.78
N PHE A 40 15.19 -7.88 3.00
CA PHE A 40 15.38 -6.45 3.22
C PHE A 40 16.51 -5.86 2.37
N ARG A 41 17.66 -6.54 2.28
CA ARG A 41 18.80 -6.09 1.46
C ARG A 41 18.45 -6.04 -0.03
N ALA A 42 17.67 -7.00 -0.53
CA ALA A 42 17.22 -7.00 -1.91
C ALA A 42 16.23 -5.86 -2.17
N VAL A 43 15.23 -5.71 -1.31
CA VAL A 43 14.18 -4.68 -1.44
C VAL A 43 14.76 -3.28 -1.33
N LYS A 44 15.68 -3.04 -0.39
CA LYS A 44 16.35 -1.73 -0.22
C LYS A 44 17.09 -1.25 -1.47
N ARG A 45 17.50 -2.17 -2.37
CA ARG A 45 18.17 -1.81 -3.63
C ARG A 45 17.22 -1.36 -4.74
N ILE A 46 15.94 -1.73 -4.64
CA ILE A 46 14.92 -1.45 -5.68
C ILE A 46 13.84 -0.46 -5.20
N LEU A 47 14.01 0.08 -3.99
CA LEU A 47 13.11 1.04 -3.38
C LEU A 47 13.83 2.40 -3.23
N PRO A 48 13.16 3.53 -3.54
CA PRO A 48 11.78 3.67 -4.05
C PRO A 48 11.59 3.13 -5.47
N GLY A 49 10.36 2.79 -5.85
CA GLY A 49 10.11 2.19 -7.16
C GLY A 49 8.66 1.76 -7.45
N PRO A 50 8.41 1.17 -8.62
CA PRO A 50 7.07 0.82 -9.12
C PRO A 50 6.53 -0.50 -8.53
N TYR A 51 6.84 -0.79 -7.27
CA TYR A 51 6.50 -2.05 -6.61
C TYR A 51 5.45 -1.84 -5.52
N THR A 52 4.60 -2.85 -5.33
CA THR A 52 3.70 -2.95 -4.17
C THR A 52 3.94 -4.29 -3.49
N PHE A 53 4.36 -4.26 -2.24
CA PHE A 53 4.63 -5.45 -1.43
C PHE A 53 3.46 -5.73 -0.51
N ILE A 54 3.00 -6.98 -0.43
CA ILE A 54 1.95 -7.37 0.52
C ILE A 54 2.62 -7.82 1.82
N LEU A 55 2.42 -7.07 2.90
CA LEU A 55 3.05 -7.32 4.19
C LEU A 55 2.00 -7.47 5.30
N PRO A 56 2.28 -8.23 6.36
CA PRO A 56 1.44 -8.27 7.55
C PRO A 56 1.35 -6.88 8.21
N ALA A 57 0.14 -6.42 8.50
CA ALA A 57 -0.09 -5.12 9.11
C ALA A 57 0.17 -5.15 10.63
N THR A 58 0.67 -4.05 11.18
CA THR A 58 0.78 -3.84 12.63
C THR A 58 -0.50 -3.21 13.18
N LYS A 59 -0.54 -2.94 14.49
CA LYS A 59 -1.63 -2.22 15.14
C LYS A 59 -1.59 -0.71 14.91
N GLU A 60 -0.43 -0.18 14.50
CA GLU A 60 -0.23 1.25 14.18
C GLU A 60 -0.94 1.65 12.89
N LEU A 61 -1.25 0.69 12.01
CA LEU A 61 -2.00 0.96 10.81
C LEU A 61 -3.45 1.37 11.16
N PRO A 62 -3.97 2.49 10.62
CA PRO A 62 -5.32 2.96 10.93
C PRO A 62 -6.37 1.87 10.78
N LYS A 63 -7.30 1.78 11.75
CA LYS A 63 -8.28 0.70 11.84
C LYS A 63 -9.14 0.57 10.58
N GLN A 64 -9.36 1.66 9.86
CA GLN A 64 -10.10 1.74 8.60
C GLN A 64 -9.41 0.94 7.47
N CYS A 65 -8.09 0.82 7.51
CA CYS A 65 -7.33 0.04 6.52
C CYS A 65 -7.47 -1.47 6.76
N ILE A 66 -7.52 -1.86 8.03
CA ILE A 66 -7.55 -3.28 8.45
C ILE A 66 -8.95 -3.82 8.73
N LYS A 67 -9.97 -2.98 8.87
CA LYS A 67 -11.35 -3.43 9.09
C LYS A 67 -12.18 -3.29 7.83
N HIS A 68 -12.94 -4.32 7.51
CA HIS A 68 -13.97 -4.26 6.48
C HIS A 68 -15.21 -5.06 6.92
N GLY A 69 -16.36 -4.79 6.30
CA GLY A 69 -17.63 -5.41 6.65
C GLY A 69 -18.70 -4.40 7.03
N SER A 70 -19.85 -4.91 7.49
CA SER A 70 -20.98 -4.10 7.94
C SER A 70 -20.83 -3.74 9.42
N SER A 71 -21.60 -2.75 9.89
CA SER A 71 -21.64 -2.25 11.27
C SER A 71 -21.71 -3.39 12.32
N THR A 72 -22.33 -4.52 11.98
CA THR A 72 -22.56 -5.68 12.85
C THR A 72 -21.50 -6.79 12.74
N ARG A 73 -20.68 -6.85 11.67
CA ARG A 73 -19.69 -7.92 11.45
C ARG A 73 -18.44 -7.37 10.78
N TYR A 74 -17.41 -7.11 11.57
CA TYR A 74 -16.09 -6.68 11.10
C TYR A 74 -15.17 -7.88 10.86
N ALA A 75 -14.63 -7.99 9.65
CA ALA A 75 -13.54 -8.90 9.33
C ALA A 75 -12.21 -8.11 9.26
N LYS A 76 -11.13 -8.72 9.78
CA LYS A 76 -9.80 -8.11 9.81
C LYS A 76 -9.00 -8.49 8.55
N ARG A 77 -8.54 -7.50 7.81
CA ARG A 77 -7.43 -7.65 6.87
C ARG A 77 -6.15 -7.74 7.69
N ARG A 78 -5.48 -8.89 7.61
CA ARG A 78 -4.22 -9.14 8.32
C ARG A 78 -3.00 -8.61 7.56
N GLN A 79 -3.20 -8.27 6.28
CA GLN A 79 -2.16 -7.83 5.36
C GLN A 79 -2.58 -6.53 4.68
N VAL A 80 -1.58 -5.75 4.28
CA VAL A 80 -1.72 -4.49 3.57
C VAL A 80 -0.69 -4.46 2.43
N GLY A 81 -1.06 -3.90 1.29
CA GLY A 81 -0.10 -3.54 0.25
C GLY A 81 0.69 -2.31 0.64
N VAL A 82 1.98 -2.29 0.37
CA VAL A 82 2.88 -1.19 0.70
C VAL A 82 3.62 -0.77 -0.55
N ARG A 83 3.54 0.52 -0.89
CA ARG A 83 4.23 1.11 -2.03
C ARG A 83 5.03 2.32 -1.58
N MET A 84 6.30 2.39 -1.97
CA MET A 84 7.18 3.54 -1.74
C MET A 84 7.51 4.16 -3.10
N PRO A 85 6.71 5.16 -3.56
CA PRO A 85 6.82 5.69 -4.90
C PRO A 85 8.08 6.55 -5.09
N ASP A 86 8.65 6.50 -6.29
CA ASP A 86 9.76 7.36 -6.72
C ASP A 86 9.30 8.62 -7.47
N ASP A 87 7.98 8.86 -7.50
CA ASP A 87 7.40 10.04 -8.14
C ASP A 87 7.55 11.28 -7.23
N PRO A 88 8.16 12.39 -7.72
CA PRO A 88 8.40 13.58 -6.91
C PRO A 88 7.11 14.23 -6.38
N ILE A 89 6.02 14.18 -7.15
CA ILE A 89 4.72 14.77 -6.73
C ILE A 89 4.15 13.96 -5.57
N CYS A 90 4.13 12.63 -5.70
CA CYS A 90 3.71 11.73 -4.63
C CYS A 90 4.56 11.93 -3.37
N GLN A 91 5.88 12.04 -3.51
CA GLN A 91 6.77 12.27 -2.37
C GLN A 91 6.48 13.62 -1.69
N ALA A 92 6.30 14.69 -2.46
CA ALA A 92 5.94 16.00 -1.92
C ALA A 92 4.60 15.96 -1.15
N ILE A 93 3.60 15.27 -1.68
CA ILE A 93 2.32 15.07 -0.98
C ILE A 93 2.54 14.31 0.33
N LEU A 94 3.28 13.19 0.29
CA LEU A 94 3.52 12.34 1.46
C LEU A 94 4.36 13.04 2.55
N GLN A 95 5.25 13.96 2.18
CA GLN A 95 6.03 14.76 3.13
C GLN A 95 5.15 15.69 3.98
N ASN A 96 4.02 16.13 3.43
CA ASN A 96 3.06 17.00 4.13
C ASN A 96 1.99 16.20 4.90
N LEU A 97 2.04 14.87 4.87
CA LEU A 97 1.11 14.00 5.58
C LEU A 97 1.79 13.37 6.80
N GLU A 98 1.12 13.40 7.94
CA GLU A 98 1.58 12.73 9.17
C GLU A 98 1.21 11.24 9.20
N GLU A 99 0.23 10.85 8.38
CA GLU A 99 -0.38 9.52 8.29
C GLU A 99 -0.20 8.88 6.90
N PRO A 100 -0.33 7.55 6.75
CA PRO A 100 -0.13 6.89 5.46
C PRO A 100 -1.32 7.13 4.53
N LEU A 101 -1.05 7.38 3.25
CA LEU A 101 -2.10 7.60 2.25
C LEU A 101 -2.58 6.27 1.65
N ILE A 102 -3.88 6.01 1.65
CA ILE A 102 -4.45 4.84 0.96
C ILE A 102 -4.37 5.08 -0.55
N CYS A 103 -3.90 4.09 -1.30
CA CYS A 103 -3.83 4.17 -2.75
C CYS A 103 -4.48 2.97 -3.45
N THR A 104 -4.97 3.23 -4.65
CA THR A 104 -5.35 2.19 -5.61
C THR A 104 -5.11 2.70 -7.02
N SER A 105 -4.70 1.83 -7.93
CA SER A 105 -4.57 2.19 -9.35
C SER A 105 -5.95 2.40 -9.97
N VAL A 106 -6.12 3.38 -10.86
CA VAL A 106 -7.44 3.70 -11.46
C VAL A 106 -7.63 2.98 -12.79
N LYS A 107 -8.77 2.32 -13.00
CA LYS A 107 -9.12 1.57 -14.21
C LYS A 107 -10.49 1.94 -14.74
N TYR A 108 -10.70 1.79 -16.04
CA TYR A 108 -12.05 1.71 -16.61
C TYR A 108 -12.75 0.46 -16.08
N LEU A 109 -13.98 0.62 -15.56
CA LEU A 109 -14.73 -0.50 -14.98
C LEU A 109 -15.15 -1.54 -16.04
N ALA A 110 -15.32 -1.12 -17.30
CA ALA A 110 -15.80 -1.97 -18.39
C ALA A 110 -14.67 -2.71 -19.13
N GLU A 111 -13.46 -2.13 -19.19
CA GLU A 111 -12.45 -2.54 -20.17
C GLU A 111 -11.14 -3.08 -19.55
N ASP A 112 -11.05 -3.14 -18.21
CA ASP A 112 -9.85 -3.54 -17.44
C ASP A 112 -8.54 -2.77 -17.78
N GLU A 113 -8.66 -1.69 -18.55
CA GLU A 113 -7.57 -0.79 -18.93
C GLU A 113 -7.30 0.29 -17.87
N TRP A 114 -6.05 0.74 -17.78
CA TRP A 114 -5.62 1.79 -16.86
C TRP A 114 -5.98 3.17 -17.41
N ILE A 115 -6.48 4.04 -16.53
CA ILE A 115 -6.72 5.45 -16.88
C ILE A 115 -5.46 6.23 -16.53
N LEU A 116 -4.83 6.83 -17.54
CA LEU A 116 -3.54 7.53 -17.39
C LEU A 116 -3.65 9.04 -17.63
N ASP A 117 -4.69 9.48 -18.35
CA ASP A 117 -4.91 10.90 -18.65
C ASP A 117 -5.61 11.60 -17.46
N PRO A 118 -4.99 12.65 -16.86
CA PRO A 118 -5.59 13.36 -15.74
C PRO A 118 -6.89 14.09 -16.09
N VAL A 119 -7.08 14.52 -17.35
CA VAL A 119 -8.34 15.18 -17.77
C VAL A 119 -9.47 14.15 -17.72
N THR A 120 -9.24 12.98 -18.32
CA THR A 120 -10.19 11.87 -18.25
C THR A 120 -10.48 11.44 -16.80
N ILE A 121 -9.48 11.43 -15.91
CA ILE A 121 -9.70 11.11 -14.49
C ILE A 121 -10.60 12.15 -13.80
N ALA A 122 -10.50 13.43 -14.17
CA ALA A 122 -11.29 14.51 -13.56
C ALA A 122 -12.78 14.42 -13.91
N ASP A 123 -13.13 13.77 -15.02
CA ASP A 123 -14.49 13.63 -15.53
C ASP A 123 -15.22 12.35 -15.05
N ILE A 124 -14.58 11.53 -14.20
CA ILE A 124 -15.14 10.27 -13.63
C ILE A 124 -15.81 10.51 -12.27
#